data_AF-A0A917PHL9-F1
#
_entry.id   AF-A0A917PHL9-F1
#
_cell.length_a   1.000
_cell.length_b   1.000
_cell.length_c   1.000
_cell.angle_alpha   90.00
_cell.angle_beta   90.00
_cell.angle_gamma   90.00
#
_symmetry.space_group_name_H-M   'P 1'
#
loop_
_entity.id
_entity.type
_entity.pdbx_description
1 polymer ?
#
loop_
_entity_poly.entity_id
_entity_poly.type
_entity_poly.pdbx_seq_one_letter_code
_entity_poly.pdbx_strand_id
1 'polypeptide(L)'
;MTRSSSDPVLPLYLDVYALTQAGAFQQALDLLDAATVRQPRHHHRQRGYALHNLYRYEEAHREMSDALTHCEGNARGSVFADWAVMYMREQRYEEGYTCYHQALALLTHPEARAQALYNLGWTHLRRGHPQHALQYLEEALTLIRRSRDADARWWLTFVRCGLALHARLTGNWTLALQRAAQAVREAEPGRAEVFALHTLASTQRLHGDLETAALTQARAVRHAGEGQATLTETLHDQLIALQRARHAGTPHDPRTLRDLIPSAAPYDAWRGRLYLAQHALDTGGPAEALVTLRAALDVQEPYVLLDEAPALKDLYTFGRSHGLDLPTATPPLDPHLHLTVRGAAALSLDGHRLPAEEVLPVGVLLYLHLEGPATPETLARALIDLGDDELNRGKNRVRAALKDLAYWTGSDEIVQRSGRTYLLHPAWTVTSDVATTGPGRVLAELYGPWTARFHTD
;
A
#
# COMPACT_ATOMS: atom_id res chain seq x y z
N MET A 1 -8.75 28.35 15.26
CA MET A 1 -9.89 28.21 16.21
C MET A 1 -10.96 27.44 15.45
N THR A 2 -11.31 26.21 15.76
CA THR A 2 -11.61 25.57 17.05
C THR A 2 -10.97 24.18 17.12
N ARG A 3 -10.21 23.91 18.18
CA ARG A 3 -9.74 22.56 18.52
C ARG A 3 -10.96 21.72 18.89
N SER A 4 -11.18 20.64 18.14
CA SER A 4 -12.14 19.59 18.47
C SER A 4 -11.75 18.93 19.79
N SER A 5 -12.74 18.39 20.50
CA SER A 5 -12.71 17.93 21.90
C SER A 5 -11.83 16.70 22.17
N SER A 6 -10.53 16.81 21.96
CA SER A 6 -9.53 15.88 22.51
C SER A 6 -8.95 16.49 23.78
N ASP A 7 -8.91 15.73 24.89
CA ASP A 7 -8.12 16.09 26.07
C ASP A 7 -6.74 16.61 25.62
N PRO A 8 -6.30 17.80 26.07
CA PRO A 8 -5.00 18.33 25.66
C PRO A 8 -3.90 17.37 26.10
N VAL A 9 -3.12 16.87 25.14
CA VAL A 9 -1.96 16.02 25.41
C VAL A 9 -1.00 16.81 26.30
N LEU A 10 -0.74 16.30 27.51
CA LEU A 10 0.17 16.96 28.45
C LEU A 10 1.61 16.98 27.89
N PRO A 11 2.42 18.01 28.20
CA PRO A 11 3.81 18.12 27.74
C PRO A 11 4.62 16.83 27.93
N LEU A 12 4.42 16.15 29.08
CA LEU A 12 5.00 14.84 29.38
C LEU A 12 4.89 13.84 28.22
N TYR A 13 3.70 13.74 27.60
CA TYR A 13 3.48 12.76 26.54
C TYR A 13 4.10 13.16 25.21
N LEU A 14 4.38 14.45 25.01
CA LEU A 14 5.16 14.91 23.86
C LEU A 14 6.63 14.50 24.02
N ASP A 15 7.18 14.61 25.24
CA ASP A 15 8.54 14.17 25.56
C ASP A 15 8.66 12.64 25.43
N VAL A 16 7.69 11.90 25.98
CA VAL A 16 7.60 10.44 25.80
C VAL A 16 7.51 10.09 24.31
N TYR A 17 6.67 10.79 23.55
CA TYR A 17 6.58 10.57 22.11
C TYR A 17 7.92 10.80 21.42
N ALA A 18 8.64 11.88 21.72
CA ALA A 18 9.96 12.15 21.16
C ALA A 18 10.97 11.02 21.50
N LEU A 19 11.01 10.56 22.75
CA LEU A 19 11.84 9.43 23.17
C LEU A 19 11.49 8.15 22.43
N THR A 20 10.19 7.86 22.25
CA THR A 20 9.75 6.66 21.50
C THR A 20 10.12 6.74 20.01
N GLN A 21 10.05 7.92 19.38
CA GLN A 21 10.50 8.12 18.00
C GLN A 21 12.02 7.93 17.87
N ALA A 22 12.78 8.31 18.89
CA ALA A 22 14.22 8.06 18.97
C ALA A 22 14.58 6.61 19.35
N GLY A 23 13.60 5.73 19.60
CA GLY A 23 13.82 4.36 20.06
C GLY A 23 14.31 4.24 21.50
N ALA A 24 14.30 5.32 22.28
CA ALA A 24 14.72 5.37 23.67
C ALA A 24 13.61 4.86 24.62
N PHE A 25 13.13 3.64 24.38
CA PHE A 25 11.94 3.09 25.06
C PHE A 25 12.12 2.94 26.58
N GLN A 26 13.32 2.63 27.06
CA GLN A 26 13.58 2.55 28.51
C GLN A 26 13.48 3.92 29.16
N GLN A 27 14.05 4.96 28.56
CA GLN A 27 13.94 6.33 29.08
C GLN A 27 12.49 6.84 29.05
N ALA A 28 11.75 6.50 27.99
CA ALA A 28 10.33 6.80 27.91
C ALA A 28 9.53 6.12 29.05
N LEU A 29 9.85 4.87 29.36
CA LEU A 29 9.23 4.13 30.46
C LEU A 29 9.61 4.71 31.82
N ASP A 30 10.88 5.03 32.07
CA ASP A 30 11.34 5.63 33.31
C ASP A 30 10.66 6.99 33.57
N LEU A 31 10.51 7.79 32.50
CA LEU A 31 9.81 9.08 32.55
C LEU A 31 8.32 8.90 32.89
N LEU A 32 7.67 7.87 32.34
CA LEU A 32 6.28 7.53 32.68
C LEU A 32 6.17 7.06 34.14
N ASP A 33 7.04 6.16 34.58
CA ASP A 33 7.01 5.61 35.94
C ASP A 33 7.25 6.69 37.02
N ALA A 34 8.04 7.72 36.72
CA ALA A 34 8.26 8.86 37.61
C ALA A 34 7.12 9.88 37.63
N ALA A 35 6.20 9.83 36.66
CA ALA A 35 5.17 10.84 36.48
C ALA A 35 3.93 10.60 37.34
N THR A 36 3.35 11.68 37.86
CA THR A 36 2.00 11.62 38.43
C THR A 36 0.96 11.38 37.32
N VAL A 37 0.24 10.27 37.40
CA VAL A 37 -0.75 9.88 36.39
C VAL A 37 -1.96 10.82 36.42
N ARG A 38 -2.08 11.67 35.39
CA ARG A 38 -3.23 12.58 35.19
C ARG A 38 -4.18 12.15 34.08
N GLN A 39 -3.68 11.42 33.09
CA GLN A 39 -4.46 10.89 31.96
C GLN A 39 -4.23 9.38 31.86
N PRO A 40 -4.93 8.56 32.67
CA PRO A 40 -4.63 7.13 32.82
C PRO A 40 -4.63 6.38 31.48
N ARG A 41 -5.62 6.61 30.60
CA ARG A 41 -5.66 6.02 29.26
C ARG A 41 -4.38 6.29 28.46
N HIS A 42 -3.95 7.55 28.36
CA HIS A 42 -2.75 7.91 27.61
C HIS A 42 -1.50 7.36 28.27
N HIS A 43 -1.44 7.39 29.60
CA HIS A 43 -0.35 6.85 30.40
C HIS A 43 -0.13 5.36 30.13
N HIS A 44 -1.17 4.55 30.35
CA HIS A 44 -1.13 3.11 30.16
C HIS A 44 -0.83 2.74 28.69
N ARG A 45 -1.44 3.45 27.71
CA ARG A 45 -1.10 3.22 26.28
C ARG A 45 0.40 3.43 25.99
N GLN A 46 0.97 4.53 26.46
CA GLN A 46 2.38 4.84 26.20
C GLN A 46 3.32 3.89 26.94
N ARG A 47 2.99 3.51 28.19
CA ARG A 47 3.74 2.49 28.94
C ARG A 47 3.70 1.15 28.23
N GLY A 48 2.51 0.71 27.81
CA GLY A 48 2.36 -0.54 27.08
C GLY A 48 3.13 -0.54 25.75
N TYR A 49 3.17 0.59 25.02
CA TYR A 49 3.99 0.72 23.82
C TYR A 49 5.49 0.62 24.11
N ALA A 50 5.99 1.31 25.14
CA ALA A 50 7.39 1.22 25.54
C ALA A 50 7.77 -0.20 25.98
N LEU A 51 6.95 -0.82 26.84
CA LEU A 51 7.13 -2.20 27.31
C LEU A 51 7.13 -3.22 26.17
N HIS A 52 6.23 -3.08 25.19
CA HIS A 52 6.17 -3.95 24.02
C HIS A 52 7.47 -3.91 23.21
N ASN A 53 8.00 -2.70 22.97
CA ASN A 53 9.26 -2.52 22.26
C ASN A 53 10.50 -2.94 23.08
N LEU A 54 10.36 -3.09 24.41
CA LEU A 54 11.34 -3.68 25.31
C LEU A 54 11.15 -5.20 25.49
N TYR A 55 10.30 -5.83 24.68
CA TYR A 55 10.00 -7.28 24.73
C TYR A 55 9.35 -7.75 26.04
N ARG A 56 8.78 -6.83 26.83
CA ARG A 56 8.05 -7.09 28.08
C ARG A 56 6.56 -7.25 27.78
N TYR A 57 6.23 -8.26 26.98
CA TYR A 57 4.91 -8.41 26.35
C TYR A 57 3.74 -8.55 27.33
N GLU A 58 3.89 -9.37 28.38
CA GLU A 58 2.83 -9.55 29.37
C GLU A 58 2.50 -8.26 30.11
N GLU A 59 3.53 -7.47 30.44
CA GLU A 59 3.35 -6.16 31.06
C GLU A 59 2.69 -5.18 30.08
N ALA A 60 3.13 -5.19 28.83
CA ALA A 60 2.52 -4.37 27.78
C ALA A 60 1.02 -4.65 27.61
N HIS A 61 0.61 -5.91 27.60
CA HIS A 61 -0.80 -6.29 27.49
C HIS A 61 -1.61 -5.94 28.75
N ARG A 62 -1.00 -6.04 29.94
CA ARG A 62 -1.64 -5.55 31.17
C ARG A 62 -1.90 -4.05 31.09
N GLU A 63 -0.93 -3.26 30.65
CA GLU A 63 -1.14 -1.82 30.43
C GLU A 63 -2.23 -1.54 29.38
N MET A 64 -2.30 -2.30 28.29
CA MET A 64 -3.39 -2.12 27.31
C MET A 64 -4.76 -2.45 27.91
N SER A 65 -4.84 -3.50 28.73
CA SER A 65 -6.06 -3.86 29.46
C SER A 65 -6.48 -2.74 30.43
N ASP A 66 -5.53 -2.19 31.20
CA ASP A 66 -5.80 -1.08 32.13
C ASP A 66 -6.19 0.20 31.38
N ALA A 67 -5.60 0.46 30.20
CA ALA A 67 -6.03 1.59 29.36
C ALA A 67 -7.51 1.47 28.95
N LEU A 68 -8.00 0.24 28.69
CA LEU A 68 -9.40 -0.01 28.33
C LEU A 68 -10.37 0.25 29.50
N THR A 69 -9.97 0.11 30.76
CA THR A 69 -10.84 0.42 31.91
C THR A 69 -11.07 1.92 32.08
N HIS A 70 -10.29 2.75 31.39
CA HIS A 70 -10.34 4.21 31.44
C HIS A 70 -10.87 4.86 30.14
N CYS A 71 -11.49 4.09 29.24
CA CYS A 71 -12.01 4.65 28.00
C CYS A 71 -13.21 3.90 27.40
N GLU A 72 -14.01 4.64 26.63
CA GLU A 72 -15.17 4.15 25.91
C GLU A 72 -15.21 4.72 24.48
N GLY A 73 -16.14 4.20 23.66
CA GLY A 73 -16.38 4.68 22.30
C GLY A 73 -15.12 4.75 21.44
N ASN A 74 -14.96 5.85 20.70
CA ASN A 74 -13.84 6.05 19.78
C ASN A 74 -12.46 5.90 20.46
N ALA A 75 -12.31 6.40 21.69
CA ALA A 75 -11.04 6.29 22.41
C ALA A 75 -10.67 4.83 22.73
N ARG A 76 -11.67 4.02 23.06
CA ARG A 76 -11.51 2.57 23.25
C ARG A 76 -11.16 1.89 21.93
N GLY A 77 -11.77 2.32 20.83
CA GLY A 77 -11.40 1.89 19.48
C GLY A 77 -9.92 2.15 19.17
N SER A 78 -9.39 3.32 19.53
CA SER A 78 -7.96 3.63 19.35
C SER A 78 -7.03 2.74 20.20
N VAL A 79 -7.43 2.38 21.43
CA VAL A 79 -6.65 1.44 22.25
C VAL A 79 -6.63 0.05 21.60
N PHE A 80 -7.77 -0.44 21.13
CA PHE A 80 -7.84 -1.72 20.42
C PHE A 80 -6.98 -1.72 19.14
N ALA A 81 -6.96 -0.62 18.39
CA ALA A 81 -6.12 -0.50 17.19
C ALA A 81 -4.62 -0.62 17.50
N ASP A 82 -4.14 0.03 18.56
CA ASP A 82 -2.75 -0.09 19.00
C ASP A 82 -2.44 -1.50 19.51
N TRP A 83 -3.34 -2.07 20.31
CA TRP A 83 -3.15 -3.41 20.87
C TRP A 83 -3.13 -4.48 19.77
N ALA A 84 -3.94 -4.30 18.72
CA ALA A 84 -3.89 -5.14 17.54
C ALA A 84 -2.50 -5.13 16.89
N VAL A 85 -1.87 -3.96 16.72
CA VAL A 85 -0.51 -3.86 16.18
C VAL A 85 0.49 -4.67 17.03
N MET A 86 0.35 -4.63 18.36
CA MET A 86 1.20 -5.40 19.28
C MET A 86 1.05 -6.90 19.06
N TYR A 87 -0.19 -7.40 19.05
CA TYR A 87 -0.48 -8.80 18.75
C TYR A 87 0.03 -9.22 17.37
N MET A 88 -0.12 -8.37 16.34
CA MET A 88 0.40 -8.66 15.00
C MET A 88 1.93 -8.80 14.99
N ARG A 89 2.65 -7.95 15.75
CA ARG A 89 4.12 -8.03 15.87
C ARG A 89 4.58 -9.28 16.62
N GLU A 90 3.76 -9.78 17.52
CA GLU A 90 3.97 -11.03 18.26
C GLU A 90 3.52 -12.27 17.48
N GLN A 91 3.02 -12.11 16.24
CA GLN A 91 2.45 -13.18 15.42
C GLN A 91 1.21 -13.86 16.05
N ARG A 92 0.53 -13.14 16.95
CA ARG A 92 -0.74 -13.53 17.58
C ARG A 92 -1.91 -13.00 16.77
N TYR A 93 -2.04 -13.53 15.55
CA TYR A 93 -2.90 -12.95 14.52
C TYR A 93 -4.39 -12.98 14.89
N GLU A 94 -4.88 -14.04 15.50
CA GLU A 94 -6.29 -14.18 15.87
C GLU A 94 -6.72 -13.10 16.89
N GLU A 95 -5.90 -12.87 17.91
CA GLU A 95 -6.12 -11.78 18.87
C GLU A 95 -6.00 -10.41 18.19
N GLY A 96 -4.99 -10.24 17.31
CA GLY A 96 -4.82 -9.02 16.54
C GLY A 96 -6.01 -8.68 15.66
N TYR A 97 -6.54 -9.66 14.91
CA TYR A 97 -7.72 -9.49 14.06
C TYR A 97 -8.96 -9.15 14.90
N THR A 98 -9.14 -9.85 16.03
CA THR A 98 -10.22 -9.55 16.98
C THR A 98 -10.15 -8.09 17.45
N CYS A 99 -8.98 -7.63 17.86
CA CYS A 99 -8.78 -6.24 18.28
C CYS A 99 -9.00 -5.24 17.13
N TYR A 100 -8.55 -5.51 15.91
CA TYR A 100 -8.84 -4.62 14.78
C TYR A 100 -10.34 -4.54 14.47
N HIS A 101 -11.07 -5.65 14.52
CA HIS A 101 -12.52 -5.63 14.33
C HIS A 101 -13.25 -4.86 15.44
N GLN A 102 -12.84 -5.04 16.69
CA GLN A 102 -13.34 -4.23 17.81
C GLN A 102 -13.01 -2.75 17.63
N ALA A 103 -11.82 -2.42 17.14
CA ALA A 103 -11.42 -1.05 16.85
C ALA A 103 -12.33 -0.44 15.76
N LEU A 104 -12.48 -1.12 14.62
CA LEU A 104 -13.30 -0.63 13.50
C LEU A 104 -14.79 -0.51 13.84
N ALA A 105 -15.30 -1.28 14.80
CA ALA A 105 -16.67 -1.13 15.30
C ALA A 105 -16.87 0.14 16.14
N LEU A 106 -15.79 0.65 16.77
CA LEU A 106 -15.85 1.77 17.72
C LEU A 106 -15.30 3.09 17.17
N LEU A 107 -14.34 3.03 16.24
CA LEU A 107 -13.68 4.19 15.68
C LEU A 107 -14.64 5.00 14.81
N THR A 108 -14.75 6.29 15.09
CA THR A 108 -15.58 7.24 14.33
C THR A 108 -14.75 8.23 13.52
N HIS A 109 -13.50 8.48 13.91
CA HIS A 109 -12.62 9.39 13.17
C HIS A 109 -12.06 8.72 11.90
N PRO A 110 -12.15 9.39 10.73
CA PRO A 110 -11.68 8.85 9.46
C PRO A 110 -10.20 8.47 9.47
N GLU A 111 -9.34 9.27 10.08
CA GLU A 111 -7.90 9.00 10.19
C GLU A 111 -7.62 7.66 10.89
N ALA A 112 -8.09 7.50 12.13
CA ALA A 112 -7.86 6.29 12.91
C ALA A 112 -8.46 5.04 12.26
N ARG A 113 -9.64 5.17 11.61
CA ARG A 113 -10.23 4.08 10.82
C ARG A 113 -9.36 3.73 9.60
N ALA A 114 -8.89 4.73 8.85
CA ALA A 114 -8.02 4.52 7.69
C ALA A 114 -6.71 3.82 8.08
N GLN A 115 -6.11 4.23 9.20
CA GLN A 115 -4.95 3.57 9.78
C GLN A 115 -5.22 2.09 10.11
N ALA A 116 -6.33 1.79 10.80
CA ALA A 116 -6.68 0.42 11.17
C ALA A 116 -6.93 -0.46 9.93
N LEU A 117 -7.65 0.07 8.93
CA LEU A 117 -7.89 -0.61 7.65
C LEU A 117 -6.59 -0.85 6.87
N TYR A 118 -5.70 0.15 6.80
CA TYR A 118 -4.38 -0.03 6.19
C TYR A 118 -3.57 -1.13 6.89
N ASN A 119 -3.52 -1.13 8.22
CA ASN A 119 -2.76 -2.11 8.97
C ASN A 119 -3.33 -3.54 8.82
N LEU A 120 -4.66 -3.69 8.76
CA LEU A 120 -5.31 -4.94 8.39
C LEU A 120 -4.91 -5.38 6.99
N GLY A 121 -5.02 -4.49 6.00
CA GLY A 121 -4.63 -4.76 4.63
C GLY A 121 -3.18 -5.22 4.51
N TRP A 122 -2.27 -4.52 5.17
CA TRP A 122 -0.86 -4.90 5.23
C TRP A 122 -0.65 -6.26 5.91
N THR A 123 -1.34 -6.53 7.02
CA THR A 123 -1.24 -7.82 7.71
C THR A 123 -1.75 -8.96 6.82
N HIS A 124 -2.86 -8.77 6.11
CA HIS A 124 -3.34 -9.76 5.14
C HIS A 124 -2.35 -9.98 4.00
N LEU A 125 -1.66 -8.94 3.50
CA LEU A 125 -0.56 -9.13 2.54
C LEU A 125 0.56 -9.97 3.15
N ARG A 126 1.02 -9.63 4.36
CA ARG A 126 2.10 -10.36 5.06
C ARG A 126 1.79 -11.85 5.23
N ARG A 127 0.52 -12.15 5.47
CA ARG A 127 -0.02 -13.51 5.63
C ARG A 127 -0.31 -14.24 4.32
N GLY A 128 -0.11 -13.60 3.16
CA GLY A 128 -0.38 -14.21 1.86
C GLY A 128 -1.87 -14.27 1.48
N HIS A 129 -2.67 -13.35 2.01
CA HIS A 129 -4.12 -13.22 1.74
C HIS A 129 -4.43 -11.96 0.89
N PRO A 130 -3.98 -11.88 -0.39
CA PRO A 130 -4.08 -10.67 -1.20
C PRO A 130 -5.52 -10.18 -1.41
N GLN A 131 -6.51 -11.07 -1.52
CA GLN A 131 -7.90 -10.69 -1.75
C GLN A 131 -8.49 -9.92 -0.55
N HIS A 132 -8.26 -10.41 0.67
CA HIS A 132 -8.67 -9.70 1.88
C HIS A 132 -7.90 -8.38 2.04
N ALA A 133 -6.60 -8.38 1.67
CA ALA A 133 -5.81 -7.17 1.71
C ALA A 133 -6.38 -6.08 0.80
N LEU A 134 -6.73 -6.43 -0.45
CA LEU A 134 -7.30 -5.50 -1.40
C LEU A 134 -8.58 -4.86 -0.86
N GLN A 135 -9.49 -5.67 -0.28
CA GLN A 135 -10.74 -5.18 0.31
C GLN A 135 -10.50 -4.10 1.38
N TYR A 136 -9.63 -4.36 2.35
CA TYR A 136 -9.36 -3.38 3.41
C TYR A 136 -8.63 -2.13 2.90
N LEU A 137 -7.71 -2.29 1.94
CA LEU A 137 -7.01 -1.16 1.32
C LEU A 137 -7.96 -0.27 0.50
N GLU A 138 -8.90 -0.87 -0.24
CA GLU A 138 -9.93 -0.14 -0.99
C GLU A 138 -10.95 0.54 -0.07
N GLU A 139 -11.30 -0.08 1.05
CA GLU A 139 -12.14 0.55 2.07
C GLU A 139 -11.42 1.77 2.69
N ALA A 140 -10.14 1.62 3.05
CA ALA A 140 -9.32 2.72 3.55
C ALA A 140 -9.24 3.86 2.53
N LEU A 141 -8.99 3.52 1.28
CA LEU A 141 -8.94 4.48 0.18
C LEU A 141 -10.29 5.19 0.05
N THR A 142 -11.41 4.47 0.00
CA THR A 142 -12.74 5.08 -0.12
C THR A 142 -13.05 6.05 1.03
N LEU A 143 -12.66 5.68 2.25
CA LEU A 143 -12.81 6.51 3.44
C LEU A 143 -11.99 7.81 3.35
N ILE A 144 -10.72 7.71 2.96
CA ILE A 144 -9.83 8.88 2.85
C ILE A 144 -10.36 9.90 1.85
N ARG A 145 -10.89 9.45 0.70
CA ARG A 145 -11.46 10.35 -0.33
C ARG A 145 -12.71 11.08 0.14
N ARG A 146 -13.57 10.40 0.89
CA ARG A 146 -14.78 11.01 1.43
C ARG A 146 -14.46 11.95 2.60
N SER A 147 -13.29 11.82 3.19
CA SER A 147 -12.87 12.63 4.32
C SER A 147 -12.44 14.03 3.91
N ARG A 148 -12.91 15.04 4.64
CA ARG A 148 -12.36 16.41 4.58
C ARG A 148 -11.15 16.58 5.49
N ASP A 149 -10.92 15.61 6.37
CA ASP A 149 -9.84 15.57 7.34
C ASP A 149 -8.48 15.51 6.64
N ALA A 150 -7.59 16.45 6.98
CA ALA A 150 -6.23 16.47 6.44
C ALA A 150 -5.41 15.30 6.98
N ASP A 151 -5.66 14.88 8.22
CA ASP A 151 -4.91 13.82 8.88
C ASP A 151 -5.24 12.46 8.25
N ALA A 152 -6.49 12.27 7.82
CA ALA A 152 -6.86 11.09 7.01
C ALA A 152 -6.13 11.06 5.66
N ARG A 153 -5.88 12.21 5.03
CA ARG A 153 -5.15 12.28 3.75
C ARG A 153 -3.69 11.88 3.89
N TRP A 154 -3.07 12.06 5.05
CA TRP A 154 -1.71 11.60 5.30
C TRP A 154 -1.56 10.08 5.11
N TRP A 155 -2.60 9.31 5.39
CA TRP A 155 -2.63 7.86 5.17
C TRP A 155 -2.73 7.44 3.70
N LEU A 156 -3.02 8.36 2.78
CA LEU A 156 -3.20 8.06 1.36
C LEU A 156 -1.96 7.42 0.75
N THR A 157 -0.77 7.95 1.05
CA THR A 157 0.50 7.42 0.53
C THR A 157 0.71 5.97 0.95
N PHE A 158 0.46 5.63 2.22
CA PHE A 158 0.59 4.27 2.73
C PHE A 158 -0.40 3.32 2.08
N VAL A 159 -1.68 3.72 1.96
CA VAL A 159 -2.70 2.92 1.29
C VAL A 159 -2.34 2.67 -0.18
N ARG A 160 -1.87 3.68 -0.91
CA ARG A 160 -1.40 3.52 -2.29
C ARG A 160 -0.20 2.59 -2.40
N CYS A 161 0.76 2.70 -1.49
CA CYS A 161 1.87 1.76 -1.42
C CYS A 161 1.35 0.33 -1.18
N GLY A 162 0.43 0.13 -0.24
CA GLY A 162 -0.23 -1.16 -0.02
C GLY A 162 -0.89 -1.73 -1.29
N LEU A 163 -1.59 -0.89 -2.06
CA LEU A 163 -2.20 -1.28 -3.34
C LEU A 163 -1.16 -1.62 -4.42
N ALA A 164 0.01 -0.97 -4.40
CA ALA A 164 1.14 -1.31 -5.26
C ALA A 164 1.75 -2.66 -4.88
N LEU A 165 1.95 -2.91 -3.58
CA LEU A 165 2.44 -4.18 -3.04
C LEU A 165 1.47 -5.33 -3.38
N HIS A 166 0.17 -5.10 -3.27
CA HIS A 166 -0.86 -6.04 -3.74
C HIS A 166 -0.71 -6.35 -5.23
N ALA A 167 -0.67 -5.32 -6.10
CA ALA A 167 -0.57 -5.51 -7.55
C ALA A 167 0.70 -6.28 -7.94
N ARG A 168 1.81 -6.01 -7.24
CA ARG A 168 3.07 -6.75 -7.39
C ARG A 168 2.91 -8.22 -7.04
N LEU A 169 2.29 -8.53 -5.90
CA LEU A 169 2.04 -9.89 -5.43
C LEU A 169 1.12 -10.68 -6.37
N THR A 170 0.15 -10.02 -7.01
CA THR A 170 -0.75 -10.63 -7.99
C THR A 170 -0.17 -10.68 -9.41
N GLY A 171 1.09 -10.27 -9.61
CA GLY A 171 1.75 -10.31 -10.92
C GLY A 171 1.39 -9.16 -11.86
N ASN A 172 0.59 -8.18 -11.43
CA ASN A 172 0.24 -7.00 -12.21
C ASN A 172 1.31 -5.91 -12.09
N TRP A 173 2.46 -6.15 -12.73
CA TRP A 173 3.66 -5.31 -12.62
C TRP A 173 3.47 -3.89 -13.14
N THR A 174 2.75 -3.74 -14.26
CA THR A 174 2.43 -2.43 -14.82
C THR A 174 1.65 -1.60 -13.81
N LEU A 175 0.57 -2.16 -13.27
CA LEU A 175 -0.24 -1.47 -12.26
C LEU A 175 0.54 -1.19 -10.97
N ALA A 176 1.40 -2.12 -10.55
CA ALA A 176 2.26 -1.95 -9.37
C ALA A 176 3.21 -0.75 -9.54
N LEU A 177 3.90 -0.65 -10.68
CA LEU A 177 4.81 0.45 -10.99
C LEU A 177 4.07 1.79 -11.06
N GLN A 178 2.91 1.82 -11.72
CA GLN A 178 2.10 3.03 -11.82
C GLN A 178 1.61 3.51 -10.44
N ARG A 179 1.07 2.60 -9.62
CA ARG A 179 0.62 2.88 -8.25
C ARG A 179 1.77 3.38 -7.36
N ALA A 180 2.93 2.73 -7.42
CA ALA A 180 4.11 3.14 -6.64
C ALA A 180 4.66 4.50 -7.09
N ALA A 181 4.71 4.76 -8.40
CA ALA A 181 5.14 6.05 -8.94
C ALA A 181 4.17 7.18 -8.55
N GLN A 182 2.86 6.92 -8.59
CA GLN A 182 1.86 7.86 -8.11
C GLN A 182 2.01 8.15 -6.62
N ALA A 183 2.24 7.11 -5.80
CA ALA A 183 2.47 7.29 -4.37
C ALA A 183 3.67 8.22 -4.10
N VAL A 184 4.76 8.11 -4.87
CA VAL A 184 5.92 9.01 -4.75
C VAL A 184 5.58 10.45 -5.15
N ARG A 185 4.79 10.66 -6.22
CA ARG A 185 4.39 12.00 -6.67
C ARG A 185 3.50 12.74 -5.66
N GLU A 186 2.67 11.99 -4.95
CA GLU A 186 1.68 12.52 -4.00
C GLU A 186 2.19 12.52 -2.54
N ALA A 187 3.33 11.91 -2.25
CA ALA A 187 3.85 11.81 -0.90
C ALA A 187 4.26 13.17 -0.33
N GLU A 188 3.84 13.42 0.91
CA GLU A 188 4.36 14.53 1.70
C GLU A 188 5.79 14.21 2.18
N PRO A 189 6.67 15.23 2.30
CA PRO A 189 8.05 15.04 2.74
C PRO A 189 8.16 14.32 4.09
N GLY A 190 9.16 13.45 4.23
CA GLY A 190 9.45 12.71 5.45
C GLY A 190 9.13 11.22 5.34
N ARG A 191 8.52 10.63 6.37
CA ARG A 191 8.33 9.16 6.45
C ARG A 191 7.50 8.59 5.29
N ALA A 192 6.45 9.30 4.88
CA ALA A 192 5.58 8.88 3.78
C ALA A 192 6.35 8.85 2.45
N GLU A 193 7.15 9.88 2.17
CA GLU A 193 8.02 9.95 0.99
C GLU A 193 9.04 8.79 0.96
N VAL A 194 9.73 8.52 2.07
CA VAL A 194 10.70 7.42 2.16
C VAL A 194 10.01 6.08 1.85
N PHE A 195 8.84 5.84 2.45
CA PHE A 195 8.08 4.60 2.23
C PHE A 195 7.60 4.45 0.77
N ALA A 196 7.19 5.55 0.14
CA ALA A 196 6.80 5.54 -1.27
C ALA A 196 8.00 5.27 -2.19
N LEU A 197 9.15 5.91 -1.93
CA LEU A 197 10.39 5.69 -2.68
C LEU A 197 10.87 4.25 -2.55
N HIS A 198 10.87 3.71 -1.32
CA HIS A 198 11.17 2.31 -1.05
C HIS A 198 10.26 1.38 -1.87
N THR A 199 8.95 1.63 -1.85
CA THR A 199 7.96 0.81 -2.55
C THR A 199 8.22 0.83 -4.06
N LEU A 200 8.52 2.00 -4.62
CA LEU A 200 8.87 2.14 -6.03
C LEU A 200 10.19 1.45 -6.38
N ALA A 201 11.25 1.66 -5.59
CA ALA A 201 12.56 1.05 -5.82
C ALA A 201 12.50 -0.48 -5.76
N SER A 202 11.79 -1.04 -4.76
CA SER A 202 11.58 -2.49 -4.65
C SER A 202 10.74 -3.04 -5.80
N THR A 203 9.74 -2.30 -6.27
CA THR A 203 8.93 -2.71 -7.44
C THR A 203 9.77 -2.70 -8.71
N GLN A 204 10.59 -1.66 -8.94
CA GLN A 204 11.52 -1.57 -10.06
C GLN A 204 12.55 -2.71 -10.03
N ARG A 205 13.15 -2.98 -8.85
CA ARG A 205 14.12 -4.06 -8.64
C ARG A 205 13.55 -5.42 -9.06
N LEU A 206 12.37 -5.76 -8.56
CA LEU A 206 11.74 -7.06 -8.82
C LEU A 206 11.20 -7.18 -10.24
N HIS A 207 10.80 -6.06 -10.86
CA HIS A 207 10.46 -6.02 -12.28
C HIS A 207 11.70 -6.18 -13.19
N GLY A 208 12.90 -5.94 -12.65
CA GLY A 208 14.19 -6.11 -13.34
C GLY A 208 14.84 -4.80 -13.82
N ASP A 209 14.24 -3.63 -13.55
CA ASP A 209 14.82 -2.33 -13.85
C ASP A 209 15.78 -1.89 -12.74
N LEU A 210 16.94 -2.54 -12.70
CA LEU A 210 17.90 -2.39 -11.59
C LEU A 210 18.60 -1.03 -11.56
N GLU A 211 18.76 -0.37 -12.71
CA GLU A 211 19.41 0.93 -12.80
C GLU A 211 18.48 2.03 -12.24
N THR A 212 17.22 2.03 -12.66
CA THR A 212 16.23 2.96 -12.08
C THR A 212 15.97 2.65 -10.62
N ALA A 213 15.92 1.37 -10.24
CA ALA A 213 15.78 0.96 -8.84
C ALA A 213 16.89 1.54 -7.97
N ALA A 214 18.16 1.46 -8.40
CA ALA A 214 19.30 2.00 -7.65
C ALA A 214 19.19 3.53 -7.47
N LEU A 215 18.79 4.25 -8.53
CA LEU A 215 18.60 5.71 -8.45
C LEU A 215 17.46 6.09 -7.49
N THR A 216 16.35 5.35 -7.52
CA THR A 216 15.21 5.56 -6.62
C THR A 216 15.57 5.22 -5.18
N GLN A 217 16.29 4.11 -4.95
CA GLN A 217 16.72 3.69 -3.62
C GLN A 217 17.73 4.68 -3.02
N ALA A 218 18.65 5.21 -3.81
CA ALA A 218 19.57 6.26 -3.37
C ALA A 218 18.84 7.53 -2.95
N ARG A 219 17.66 7.83 -3.53
CA ARG A 219 16.78 8.89 -3.00
C ARG A 219 16.23 8.47 -1.64
N ALA A 220 15.62 7.28 -1.52
CA ALA A 220 15.07 6.80 -0.24
C ALA A 220 16.10 6.90 0.91
N VAL A 221 17.34 6.43 0.70
CA VAL A 221 18.43 6.51 1.67
C VAL A 221 18.74 7.95 2.10
N ARG A 222 18.79 8.91 1.16
CA ARG A 222 19.04 10.32 1.48
C ARG A 222 17.92 10.95 2.33
N HIS A 223 16.69 10.48 2.17
CA HIS A 223 15.53 11.00 2.90
C HIS A 223 15.23 10.24 4.21
N ALA A 224 15.82 9.06 4.43
CA ALA A 224 15.53 8.18 5.57
C ALA A 224 15.97 8.74 6.94
N GLY A 225 16.88 9.72 6.97
CA GLY A 225 17.39 10.31 8.21
C GLY A 225 18.35 9.37 8.95
N GLU A 226 18.14 9.16 10.24
CA GLU A 226 18.93 8.28 11.12
C GLU A 226 18.08 7.15 11.72
N GLY A 227 18.73 6.07 12.15
CA GLY A 227 18.08 4.96 12.87
C GLY A 227 17.56 3.83 11.96
N GLN A 228 16.44 3.22 12.37
CA GLN A 228 15.91 2.00 11.74
C GLN A 228 15.46 2.19 10.28
N ALA A 229 14.97 3.39 9.92
CA ALA A 229 14.63 3.70 8.53
C ALA A 229 15.87 3.62 7.64
N THR A 230 16.98 4.22 8.04
CA THR A 230 18.26 4.19 7.28
C THR A 230 18.83 2.79 7.16
N LEU A 231 18.73 1.96 8.20
CA LEU A 231 19.12 0.55 8.15
C LEU A 231 18.29 -0.20 7.11
N THR A 232 16.98 0.01 7.10
CA THR A 232 16.05 -0.61 6.12
C THR A 232 16.43 -0.20 4.70
N GLU A 233 16.61 1.09 4.45
CA GLU A 233 16.92 1.59 3.10
C GLU A 233 18.32 1.19 2.63
N THR A 234 19.29 1.08 3.53
CA THR A 234 20.64 0.61 3.21
C THR A 234 20.64 -0.88 2.91
N LEU A 235 19.86 -1.69 3.63
CA LEU A 235 19.67 -3.10 3.32
C LEU A 235 19.14 -3.28 1.89
N HIS A 236 18.11 -2.52 1.51
CA HIS A 236 17.53 -2.60 0.17
C HIS A 236 18.50 -2.14 -0.93
N ASP A 237 19.34 -1.15 -0.66
CA ASP A 237 20.43 -0.75 -1.56
C ASP A 237 21.40 -1.92 -1.80
N GLN A 238 21.76 -2.66 -0.75
CA GLN A 238 22.61 -3.87 -0.89
C GLN A 238 21.93 -4.99 -1.69
N LEU A 239 20.60 -5.18 -1.55
CA LEU A 239 19.86 -6.16 -2.36
C LEU A 239 19.91 -5.80 -3.85
N ILE A 240 19.76 -4.51 -4.20
CA ILE A 240 19.87 -4.03 -5.58
C ILE A 240 21.30 -4.24 -6.10
N ALA A 241 22.32 -3.90 -5.32
CA ALA A 241 23.72 -4.06 -5.70
C ALA A 241 24.09 -5.53 -5.98
N LEU A 242 23.65 -6.46 -5.12
CA LEU A 242 23.84 -7.90 -5.33
C LEU A 242 23.18 -8.38 -6.62
N GLN A 243 21.94 -7.95 -6.89
CA GLN A 243 21.23 -8.36 -8.10
C GLN A 243 21.90 -7.81 -9.37
N ARG A 244 22.37 -6.56 -9.34
CA ARG A 244 23.13 -5.94 -10.44
C ARG A 244 24.42 -6.68 -10.71
N ALA A 245 25.18 -7.01 -9.67
CA ALA A 245 26.44 -7.72 -9.81
C ALA A 245 26.23 -9.12 -10.40
N ARG A 246 25.21 -9.86 -9.92
CA ARG A 246 24.84 -11.16 -10.47
C ARG A 246 24.42 -11.07 -11.94
N HIS A 247 23.62 -10.07 -12.33
CA HIS A 247 23.25 -9.84 -13.73
C HIS A 247 24.45 -9.47 -14.61
N ALA A 248 25.44 -8.75 -14.07
CA ALA A 248 26.66 -8.36 -14.77
C ALA A 248 27.75 -9.46 -14.76
N GLY A 249 27.55 -10.56 -14.02
CA GLY A 249 28.58 -11.58 -13.81
C GLY A 249 29.80 -11.06 -13.03
N THR A 250 29.64 -9.98 -12.24
CA THR A 250 30.72 -9.40 -11.45
C THR A 250 30.69 -9.92 -10.01
N PRO A 251 31.85 -10.15 -9.38
CA PRO A 251 31.90 -10.50 -7.97
C PRO A 251 31.35 -9.37 -7.11
N HIS A 252 30.54 -9.71 -6.11
CA HIS A 252 30.09 -8.78 -5.08
C HIS A 252 30.13 -9.45 -3.72
N ASP A 253 30.70 -8.76 -2.74
CA ASP A 253 30.86 -9.28 -1.39
C ASP A 253 29.62 -8.95 -0.54
N PRO A 254 28.85 -9.94 -0.07
CA PRO A 254 27.66 -9.67 0.72
C PRO A 254 27.95 -9.40 2.21
N ARG A 255 29.20 -9.12 2.62
CA ARG A 255 29.56 -8.76 4.00
C ARG A 255 28.67 -7.65 4.58
N THR A 256 28.50 -6.55 3.87
CA THR A 256 27.63 -5.45 4.33
C THR A 256 26.20 -5.93 4.59
N LEU A 257 25.66 -6.79 3.72
CA LEU A 257 24.33 -7.36 3.93
C LEU A 257 24.28 -8.27 5.17
N ARG A 258 25.32 -9.10 5.40
CA ARG A 258 25.43 -9.94 6.61
C ARG A 258 25.44 -9.10 7.88
N ASP A 259 26.15 -7.97 7.88
CA ASP A 259 26.28 -7.09 9.04
C ASP A 259 24.96 -6.33 9.36
N LEU A 260 24.13 -6.06 8.34
CA LEU A 260 22.86 -5.38 8.51
C LEU A 260 21.73 -6.29 9.03
N ILE A 261 21.71 -7.56 8.61
CA ILE A 261 20.61 -8.50 8.92
C ILE A 261 20.26 -8.59 10.42
N PRO A 262 21.22 -8.69 11.37
CA PRO A 262 20.91 -8.79 12.80
C PRO A 262 20.16 -7.58 13.36
N SER A 263 20.31 -6.41 12.75
CA SER A 263 19.69 -5.15 13.19
C SER A 263 18.46 -4.75 12.37
N ALA A 264 18.15 -5.51 11.31
CA ALA A 264 17.05 -5.23 10.40
C ALA A 264 15.71 -5.68 10.99
N ALA A 265 14.63 -5.05 10.51
CA ALA A 265 13.29 -5.52 10.82
C ALA A 265 13.09 -6.97 10.34
N PRO A 266 12.27 -7.80 11.02
CA PRO A 266 12.19 -9.24 10.75
C PRO A 266 11.95 -9.63 9.28
N TYR A 267 11.08 -8.89 8.58
CA TYR A 267 10.79 -9.11 7.16
C TYR A 267 11.99 -8.80 6.25
N ASP A 268 12.73 -7.73 6.54
CA ASP A 268 13.91 -7.33 5.75
C ASP A 268 15.12 -8.21 6.06
N ALA A 269 15.24 -8.68 7.30
CA ALA A 269 16.20 -9.71 7.67
C ALA A 269 16.00 -10.98 6.84
N TRP A 270 14.74 -11.41 6.64
CA TRP A 270 14.43 -12.55 5.77
C TRP A 270 14.76 -12.29 4.30
N ARG A 271 14.47 -11.10 3.76
CA ARG A 271 14.92 -10.73 2.40
C ARG A 271 16.43 -10.86 2.26
N GLY A 272 17.18 -10.30 3.22
CA GLY A 272 18.63 -10.40 3.25
C GLY A 272 19.11 -11.86 3.27
N ARG A 273 18.53 -12.71 4.11
CA ARG A 273 18.86 -14.14 4.18
C ARG A 273 18.61 -14.86 2.86
N LEU A 274 17.50 -14.58 2.18
CA LEU A 274 17.21 -15.18 0.86
C LEU A 274 18.25 -14.78 -0.18
N TYR A 275 18.73 -13.54 -0.16
CA TYR A 275 19.80 -13.08 -1.04
C TYR A 275 21.17 -13.67 -0.70
N LEU A 276 21.46 -13.89 0.59
CA LEU A 276 22.63 -14.65 1.02
C LEU A 276 22.56 -16.11 0.56
N ALA A 277 21.38 -16.73 0.63
CA ALA A 277 21.16 -18.08 0.12
C ALA A 277 21.37 -18.18 -1.40
N GLN A 278 20.88 -17.20 -2.16
CA GLN A 278 21.16 -17.12 -3.60
C GLN A 278 22.66 -16.95 -3.87
N HIS A 279 23.34 -16.05 -3.14
CA HIS A 279 24.78 -15.89 -3.29
C HIS A 279 25.57 -17.15 -2.91
N ALA A 280 25.17 -17.86 -1.85
CA ALA A 280 25.75 -19.14 -1.46
C ALA A 280 25.57 -20.18 -2.58
N LEU A 281 24.38 -20.26 -3.18
CA LEU A 281 24.14 -21.14 -4.33
C LEU A 281 25.07 -20.80 -5.50
N ASP A 282 25.20 -19.52 -5.85
CA ASP A 282 26.05 -19.04 -6.95
C ASP A 282 27.56 -19.31 -6.71
N THR A 283 27.98 -19.41 -5.45
CA THR A 283 29.38 -19.61 -5.05
C THR A 283 29.72 -21.04 -4.61
N GLY A 284 28.81 -21.99 -4.83
CA GLY A 284 29.05 -23.42 -4.57
C GLY A 284 28.71 -23.91 -3.17
N GLY A 285 27.88 -23.18 -2.42
CA GLY A 285 27.32 -23.54 -1.10
C GLY A 285 25.83 -23.94 -1.11
N PRO A 286 25.40 -24.98 -1.86
CA PRO A 286 23.98 -25.33 -1.99
C PRO A 286 23.33 -25.83 -0.69
N ALA A 287 24.11 -26.38 0.25
CA ALA A 287 23.59 -26.85 1.54
C ALA A 287 23.11 -25.67 2.42
N GLU A 288 23.86 -24.57 2.45
CA GLU A 288 23.49 -23.35 3.18
C GLU A 288 22.22 -22.73 2.59
N ALA A 289 22.13 -22.70 1.26
CA ALA A 289 20.94 -22.24 0.55
C ALA A 289 19.69 -23.06 0.94
N LEU A 290 19.81 -24.39 0.98
CA LEU A 290 18.71 -25.28 1.34
C LEU A 290 18.26 -25.12 2.81
N VAL A 291 19.21 -24.95 3.75
CA VAL A 291 18.90 -24.67 5.16
C VAL A 291 18.11 -23.37 5.29
N THR A 292 18.53 -22.33 4.58
CA THR A 292 17.85 -21.02 4.61
C THR A 292 16.43 -21.11 4.04
N LEU A 293 16.26 -21.81 2.92
CA LEU A 293 14.94 -21.99 2.30
C LEU A 293 13.97 -22.78 3.18
N ARG A 294 14.43 -23.83 3.86
CA ARG A 294 13.62 -24.58 4.83
C ARG A 294 13.16 -23.68 5.96
N ALA A 295 14.09 -22.95 6.57
CA ALA A 295 13.78 -22.03 7.66
C ALA A 295 12.82 -20.90 7.22
N ALA A 296 12.91 -20.45 5.97
CA ALA A 296 12.00 -19.44 5.43
C ALA A 296 10.58 -19.98 5.22
N LEU A 297 10.39 -21.27 4.93
CA LEU A 297 9.06 -21.88 4.78
C LEU A 297 8.33 -22.09 6.11
N ASP A 298 9.08 -22.16 7.22
CA ASP A 298 8.51 -22.32 8.56
C ASP A 298 7.96 -21.01 9.17
N VAL A 299 8.08 -19.88 8.46
CA VAL A 299 7.62 -18.57 8.94
C VAL A 299 6.13 -18.37 8.72
N GLN A 300 5.47 -17.75 9.69
CA GLN A 300 4.03 -17.47 9.65
C GLN A 300 3.62 -16.32 8.70
N GLU A 301 4.59 -15.56 8.17
CA GLU A 301 4.37 -14.45 7.24
C GLU A 301 5.09 -14.72 5.91
N PRO A 302 4.48 -15.49 4.98
CA PRO A 302 5.13 -15.95 3.77
C PRO A 302 5.34 -14.86 2.72
N TYR A 303 4.86 -13.63 2.95
CA TYR A 303 4.92 -12.55 1.97
C TYR A 303 6.30 -12.32 1.39
N VAL A 304 7.37 -12.36 2.18
CA VAL A 304 8.73 -12.18 1.67
C VAL A 304 9.11 -13.27 0.67
N LEU A 305 8.68 -14.51 0.88
CA LEU A 305 8.88 -15.60 -0.07
C LEU A 305 8.10 -15.38 -1.37
N LEU A 306 6.85 -14.95 -1.25
CA LEU A 306 6.00 -14.67 -2.41
C LEU A 306 6.54 -13.49 -3.23
N ASP A 307 6.98 -12.44 -2.54
CA ASP A 307 7.40 -11.17 -3.10
C ASP A 307 8.76 -11.25 -3.82
N GLU A 308 9.70 -12.02 -3.26
CA GLU A 308 11.06 -12.14 -3.81
C GLU A 308 11.19 -13.25 -4.87
N ALA A 309 10.19 -14.11 -5.04
CA ALA A 309 10.17 -15.19 -6.03
C ALA A 309 10.54 -14.74 -7.47
N PRO A 310 10.13 -13.54 -7.97
CA PRO A 310 10.50 -13.07 -9.31
C PRO A 310 12.01 -12.79 -9.49
N ALA A 311 12.71 -12.35 -8.45
CA ALA A 311 14.15 -12.05 -8.51
C ALA A 311 15.04 -13.27 -8.17
N LEU A 312 14.50 -14.24 -7.43
CA LEU A 312 15.24 -15.40 -6.92
C LEU A 312 14.88 -16.71 -7.64
N LYS A 313 14.63 -16.63 -8.96
CA LYS A 313 14.17 -17.77 -9.78
C LYS A 313 15.06 -19.02 -9.65
N ASP A 314 16.37 -18.84 -9.65
CA ASP A 314 17.34 -19.95 -9.60
C ASP A 314 17.33 -20.62 -8.23
N LEU A 315 17.40 -19.83 -7.15
CA LEU A 315 17.28 -20.33 -5.78
C LEU A 315 15.96 -21.10 -5.56
N TYR A 316 14.85 -20.58 -6.08
CA TYR A 316 13.55 -21.20 -5.89
C TYR A 316 13.39 -22.47 -6.72
N THR A 317 13.96 -22.49 -7.93
CA THR A 317 14.00 -23.69 -8.78
C THR A 317 14.88 -24.77 -8.14
N PHE A 318 16.02 -24.39 -7.57
CA PHE A 318 16.87 -25.27 -6.79
C PHE A 318 16.14 -25.85 -5.56
N GLY A 319 15.44 -25.02 -4.79
CA GLY A 319 14.66 -25.51 -3.65
C GLY A 319 13.56 -26.50 -4.04
N ARG A 320 12.82 -26.22 -5.12
CA ARG A 320 11.80 -27.14 -5.67
C ARG A 320 12.39 -28.46 -6.14
N SER A 321 13.55 -28.45 -6.79
CA SER A 321 14.22 -29.70 -7.20
C SER A 321 14.66 -30.57 -6.01
N HIS A 322 14.70 -29.99 -4.80
CA HIS A 322 14.98 -30.67 -3.53
C HIS A 322 13.71 -30.90 -2.69
N GLY A 323 12.52 -30.81 -3.31
CA GLY A 323 11.25 -31.15 -2.68
C GLY A 323 10.66 -30.06 -1.76
N LEU A 324 11.16 -28.83 -1.82
CA LEU A 324 10.56 -27.71 -1.09
C LEU A 324 9.35 -27.13 -1.86
N ASP A 325 8.26 -26.88 -1.14
CA ASP A 325 7.05 -26.24 -1.69
C ASP A 325 7.21 -24.71 -1.75
N LEU A 326 8.09 -24.25 -2.64
CA LEU A 326 8.37 -22.82 -2.84
C LEU A 326 7.44 -22.23 -3.90
N PRO A 327 6.95 -20.99 -3.68
CA PRO A 327 6.02 -20.37 -4.60
C PRO A 327 6.65 -20.19 -5.98
N THR A 328 5.83 -20.37 -7.02
CA THR A 328 6.17 -19.97 -8.38
C THR A 328 5.79 -18.51 -8.58
N ALA A 329 6.67 -17.74 -9.19
CA ALA A 329 6.39 -16.36 -9.54
C ALA A 329 5.11 -16.29 -10.41
N THR A 330 4.14 -15.49 -9.99
CA THR A 330 2.92 -15.23 -10.75
C THR A 330 3.29 -14.69 -12.13
N PRO A 331 2.77 -15.25 -13.23
CA PRO A 331 3.04 -14.72 -14.56
C PRO A 331 2.59 -13.25 -14.65
N PRO A 332 3.29 -12.41 -15.42
CA PRO A 332 2.89 -11.03 -15.60
C PRO A 332 1.45 -10.94 -16.13
N LEU A 333 0.64 -10.10 -15.49
CA LEU A 333 -0.70 -9.75 -15.93
C LEU A 333 -0.72 -8.28 -16.32
N ASP A 334 -1.32 -7.99 -17.47
CA ASP A 334 -1.65 -6.61 -17.82
C ASP A 334 -2.91 -6.19 -17.04
N PRO A 335 -2.98 -4.92 -16.58
CA PRO A 335 -4.18 -4.42 -15.93
C PRO A 335 -5.38 -4.51 -16.87
N HIS A 336 -6.39 -5.25 -16.44
CA HIS A 336 -7.61 -5.47 -17.19
C HIS A 336 -8.77 -4.74 -16.54
N LEU A 337 -9.33 -3.76 -17.25
CA LEU A 337 -10.52 -3.04 -16.82
C LEU A 337 -11.73 -3.47 -17.64
N HIS A 338 -12.75 -3.98 -16.97
CA HIS A 338 -14.03 -4.31 -17.57
C HIS A 338 -15.07 -3.23 -17.24
N LEU A 339 -15.72 -2.70 -18.28
CA LEU A 339 -16.79 -1.72 -18.21
C LEU A 339 -18.14 -2.44 -18.32
N THR A 340 -18.94 -2.40 -17.27
CA THR A 340 -20.35 -2.83 -17.33
C THR A 340 -21.21 -1.60 -17.58
N VAL A 341 -21.87 -1.58 -18.73
CA VAL A 341 -22.62 -0.42 -19.22
C VAL A 341 -24.12 -0.76 -19.35
N ARG A 342 -24.45 -2.02 -19.63
CA ARG A 342 -25.84 -2.48 -19.66
C ARG A 342 -26.37 -2.61 -18.23
N GLY A 343 -27.41 -1.82 -17.92
CA GLY A 343 -27.99 -1.78 -16.58
C GLY A 343 -27.29 -0.74 -15.68
N ALA A 344 -26.81 -1.18 -14.51
CA ALA A 344 -26.10 -0.28 -13.60
C ALA A 344 -24.62 -0.18 -14.00
N ALA A 345 -24.17 1.04 -14.33
CA ALA A 345 -22.79 1.33 -14.65
C ALA A 345 -21.84 0.81 -13.55
N ALA A 346 -20.81 0.07 -13.94
CA ALA A 346 -19.79 -0.41 -13.01
C ALA A 346 -18.43 -0.56 -13.70
N LEU A 347 -17.38 -0.50 -12.88
CA LEU A 347 -16.01 -0.79 -13.28
C LEU A 347 -15.50 -1.99 -12.49
N SER A 348 -14.81 -2.89 -13.17
CA SER A 348 -14.08 -3.97 -12.50
C SER A 348 -12.62 -3.99 -12.96
N LEU A 349 -11.68 -3.97 -12.02
CA LEU A 349 -10.24 -4.06 -12.27
C LEU A 349 -9.76 -5.46 -11.88
N ASP A 350 -9.20 -6.19 -12.84
CA ASP A 350 -8.74 -7.58 -12.68
C ASP A 350 -9.82 -8.50 -12.06
N GLY A 351 -11.08 -8.27 -12.43
CA GLY A 351 -12.24 -9.01 -11.92
C GLY A 351 -12.81 -8.50 -10.58
N HIS A 352 -12.16 -7.52 -9.94
CA HIS A 352 -12.62 -6.89 -8.71
C HIS A 352 -13.43 -5.64 -9.00
N ARG A 353 -14.68 -5.61 -8.54
CA ARG A 353 -15.57 -4.46 -8.74
C ARG A 353 -15.07 -3.26 -7.91
N LEU A 354 -14.80 -2.16 -8.60
CA LEU A 354 -14.40 -0.90 -7.97
C LEU A 354 -15.62 -0.19 -7.37
N PRO A 355 -15.43 0.65 -6.32
CA PRO A 355 -16.49 1.46 -5.71
C PRO A 355 -16.87 2.68 -6.57
N ALA A 356 -16.82 2.55 -7.91
CA ALA A 356 -17.19 3.61 -8.84
C ALA A 356 -18.70 3.86 -8.76
N GLU A 357 -19.08 4.95 -8.10
CA GLU A 357 -20.48 5.37 -7.94
C GLU A 357 -20.97 6.25 -9.09
N GLU A 358 -20.05 6.88 -9.81
CA GLU A 358 -20.38 7.84 -10.87
C GLU A 358 -20.37 7.21 -12.26
N VAL A 359 -21.36 7.60 -13.05
CA VAL A 359 -21.55 7.12 -14.42
C VAL A 359 -20.54 7.75 -15.39
N LEU A 360 -20.07 8.98 -15.12
CA LEU A 360 -19.25 9.77 -16.06
C LEU A 360 -17.86 9.15 -16.28
N PRO A 361 -17.13 8.72 -15.24
CA PRO A 361 -15.89 7.97 -15.39
C PRO A 361 -15.99 6.76 -16.32
N VAL A 362 -17.06 5.98 -16.19
CA VAL A 362 -17.30 4.79 -17.04
C VAL A 362 -17.59 5.22 -18.48
N GLY A 363 -18.35 6.31 -18.67
CA GLY A 363 -18.66 6.86 -19.98
C GLY A 363 -17.42 7.40 -20.71
N VAL A 364 -16.51 8.05 -19.98
CA VAL A 364 -15.23 8.51 -20.53
C VAL A 364 -14.39 7.34 -21.02
N LEU A 365 -14.25 6.28 -20.21
CA LEU A 365 -13.52 5.08 -20.60
C LEU A 365 -14.18 4.36 -21.78
N LEU A 366 -15.50 4.25 -21.78
CA LEU A 366 -16.26 3.64 -22.88
C LEU A 366 -16.06 4.39 -24.18
N TYR A 367 -16.13 5.73 -24.15
CA TYR A 367 -15.86 6.56 -25.32
C TYR A 367 -14.44 6.30 -25.86
N LEU A 368 -13.43 6.40 -24.99
CA LEU A 368 -12.04 6.21 -25.42
C LEU A 368 -11.77 4.79 -25.93
N HIS A 369 -12.48 3.78 -25.40
CA HIS A 369 -12.40 2.38 -25.82
C HIS A 369 -13.04 2.14 -27.20
N LEU A 370 -14.21 2.73 -27.47
CA LEU A 370 -14.97 2.48 -28.70
C LEU A 370 -14.66 3.45 -29.85
N GLU A 371 -14.52 4.74 -29.53
CA GLU A 371 -14.36 5.83 -30.51
C GLU A 371 -12.90 6.30 -30.63
N GLY A 372 -12.06 5.95 -29.65
CA GLY A 372 -10.63 6.28 -29.65
C GLY A 372 -10.29 7.65 -29.02
N PRO A 373 -9.09 8.19 -29.31
CA PRO A 373 -8.58 9.38 -28.65
C PRO A 373 -9.47 10.62 -28.82
N ALA A 374 -9.74 11.34 -27.73
CA ALA A 374 -10.71 12.44 -27.71
C ALA A 374 -10.23 13.67 -26.93
N THR A 375 -10.67 14.87 -27.33
CA THR A 375 -10.39 16.08 -26.54
C THR A 375 -11.38 16.19 -25.36
N PRO A 376 -11.06 16.94 -24.29
CA PRO A 376 -12.04 17.21 -23.23
C PRO A 376 -13.36 17.82 -23.73
N GLU A 377 -13.30 18.60 -24.81
CA GLU A 377 -14.48 19.17 -25.46
C GLU A 377 -15.32 18.11 -26.17
N THR A 378 -14.67 17.23 -26.94
CA THR A 378 -15.32 16.09 -27.61
C THR A 378 -16.03 15.20 -26.59
N LEU A 379 -15.36 14.85 -25.50
CA LEU A 379 -15.94 14.05 -24.42
C LEU A 379 -17.09 14.77 -23.73
N ALA A 380 -16.95 16.07 -23.45
CA ALA A 380 -18.01 16.85 -22.81
C ALA A 380 -19.27 16.92 -23.67
N ARG A 381 -19.13 17.17 -24.99
CA ARG A 381 -20.25 17.23 -25.93
C ARG A 381 -20.89 15.85 -26.15
N ALA A 382 -20.10 14.78 -26.11
CA ALA A 382 -20.59 13.43 -26.32
C ALA A 382 -21.32 12.87 -25.08
N LEU A 383 -20.80 13.11 -23.88
CA LEU A 383 -21.24 12.41 -22.67
C LEU A 383 -22.16 13.23 -21.77
N ILE A 384 -22.24 14.55 -21.99
CA ILE A 384 -22.99 15.46 -21.14
C ILE A 384 -23.89 16.31 -22.03
N ASP A 385 -25.19 16.27 -21.80
CA ASP A 385 -26.15 17.10 -22.52
C ASP A 385 -26.03 18.55 -22.01
N LEU A 386 -25.31 19.38 -22.77
CA LEU A 386 -24.95 20.76 -22.42
C LEU A 386 -25.15 21.68 -23.62
N GLY A 387 -25.67 22.89 -23.37
CA GLY A 387 -25.63 23.99 -24.34
C GLY A 387 -24.20 24.52 -24.53
N ASP A 388 -23.97 25.28 -25.61
CA ASP A 388 -22.62 25.80 -25.94
C ASP A 388 -22.01 26.68 -24.83
N ASP A 389 -22.83 27.43 -24.11
CA ASP A 389 -22.41 28.30 -22.99
C ASP A 389 -21.89 27.50 -21.77
N GLU A 390 -22.26 26.22 -21.66
CA GLU A 390 -21.89 25.35 -20.54
C GLU A 390 -20.70 24.42 -20.85
N LEU A 391 -20.12 24.51 -22.05
CA LEU A 391 -19.03 23.63 -22.48
C LEU A 391 -17.83 23.64 -21.51
N ASN A 392 -17.51 24.79 -20.91
CA ASN A 392 -16.44 24.88 -19.91
C ASN A 392 -16.74 24.07 -18.65
N ARG A 393 -18.00 24.04 -18.21
CA ARG A 393 -18.47 23.21 -17.09
C ARG A 393 -18.36 21.73 -17.45
N GLY A 394 -18.77 21.34 -18.65
CA GLY A 394 -18.62 19.98 -19.15
C GLY A 394 -17.17 19.49 -19.15
N LYS A 395 -16.24 20.30 -19.70
CA LYS A 395 -14.80 19.98 -19.68
C LYS A 395 -14.25 19.82 -18.25
N ASN A 396 -14.76 20.59 -17.29
CA ASN A 396 -14.36 20.45 -15.88
C ASN A 396 -14.90 19.15 -15.26
N ARG A 397 -16.13 18.75 -15.57
CA ARG A 397 -16.70 17.46 -15.14
C ARG A 397 -15.90 16.28 -15.71
N VAL A 398 -15.50 16.33 -16.99
CA VAL A 398 -14.62 15.30 -17.58
C VAL A 398 -13.28 15.20 -16.83
N ARG A 399 -12.65 16.33 -16.49
CA ARG A 399 -11.41 16.32 -15.71
C ARG A 399 -11.59 15.78 -14.29
N ALA A 400 -12.73 16.06 -13.65
CA ALA A 400 -13.06 15.48 -12.36
C ALA A 400 -13.19 13.95 -12.48
N ALA A 401 -13.96 13.48 -13.47
CA ALA A 401 -14.13 12.05 -13.74
C ALA A 401 -12.79 11.32 -13.95
N LEU A 402 -11.82 11.93 -14.66
CA LEU A 402 -10.48 11.36 -14.82
C LEU A 402 -9.72 11.26 -13.48
N LYS A 403 -9.87 12.24 -12.59
CA LYS A 403 -9.30 12.16 -11.23
C LYS A 403 -9.97 11.05 -10.42
N ASP A 404 -11.27 10.83 -10.62
CA ASP A 404 -12.01 9.77 -9.94
C ASP A 404 -11.54 8.38 -10.40
N LEU A 405 -11.30 8.20 -11.70
CA LEU A 405 -10.68 6.99 -12.23
C LEU A 405 -9.29 6.75 -11.63
N ALA A 406 -8.46 7.79 -11.60
CA ALA A 406 -7.12 7.71 -11.00
C ALA A 406 -7.17 7.34 -9.52
N TYR A 407 -8.22 7.79 -8.84
CA TYR A 407 -8.47 7.44 -7.46
C TYR A 407 -8.84 5.96 -7.31
N TRP A 408 -9.91 5.49 -7.95
CA TRP A 408 -10.42 4.13 -7.73
C TRP A 408 -9.50 3.04 -8.24
N THR A 409 -8.83 3.27 -9.37
CA THR A 409 -7.83 2.31 -9.89
C THR A 409 -6.53 2.37 -9.09
N GLY A 410 -6.33 3.42 -8.30
CA GLY A 410 -5.06 3.75 -7.66
C GLY A 410 -3.95 4.14 -8.64
N SER A 411 -4.27 4.33 -9.93
CA SER A 411 -3.32 4.67 -11.00
C SER A 411 -3.88 5.81 -11.86
N ASP A 412 -3.15 6.91 -11.98
CA ASP A 412 -3.46 8.02 -12.88
C ASP A 412 -3.05 7.78 -14.34
N GLU A 413 -2.52 6.61 -14.66
CA GLU A 413 -1.95 6.31 -15.97
C GLU A 413 -2.94 5.67 -16.95
N ILE A 414 -4.10 5.15 -16.51
CA ILE A 414 -5.07 4.49 -17.41
C ILE A 414 -5.49 5.39 -18.58
N VAL A 415 -5.67 6.69 -18.33
CA VAL A 415 -5.97 7.69 -19.35
C VAL A 415 -4.82 8.68 -19.42
N GLN A 416 -4.06 8.62 -20.49
CA GLN A 416 -2.95 9.51 -20.74
C GLN A 416 -3.41 10.75 -21.49
N ARG A 417 -2.62 11.83 -21.39
CA ARG A 417 -2.82 13.05 -22.15
C ARG A 417 -1.69 13.23 -23.16
N SER A 418 -2.02 13.18 -24.45
CA SER A 418 -1.12 13.52 -25.55
C SER A 418 -1.55 14.86 -26.16
N GLY A 419 -0.84 15.93 -25.81
CA GLY A 419 -1.20 17.30 -26.19
C GLY A 419 -2.56 17.73 -25.62
N ARG A 420 -3.57 17.85 -26.49
CA ARG A 420 -4.96 18.24 -26.12
C ARG A 420 -5.92 17.05 -26.06
N THR A 421 -5.41 15.84 -26.31
CA THR A 421 -6.22 14.63 -26.50
C THR A 421 -5.96 13.66 -25.36
N TYR A 422 -7.02 13.01 -24.90
CA TYR A 422 -6.98 11.88 -23.98
C TYR A 422 -7.03 10.57 -24.75
N LEU A 423 -6.28 9.57 -24.30
CA LEU A 423 -6.22 8.24 -24.89
C LEU A 423 -6.01 7.19 -23.79
N LEU A 424 -6.48 5.97 -24.01
CA LEU A 424 -6.19 4.85 -23.12
C LEU A 424 -4.72 4.47 -23.20
N HIS A 425 -4.13 4.18 -22.05
CA HIS A 425 -2.75 3.71 -21.97
C HIS A 425 -2.61 2.33 -22.64
N PRO A 426 -1.61 2.11 -23.50
CA PRO A 426 -1.51 0.89 -24.30
C PRO A 426 -1.31 -0.39 -23.47
N ALA A 427 -0.68 -0.28 -22.31
CA ALA A 427 -0.53 -1.39 -21.36
C ALA A 427 -1.81 -1.77 -20.60
N TRP A 428 -2.92 -1.07 -20.78
CA TRP A 428 -4.21 -1.40 -20.16
C TRP A 428 -5.10 -2.12 -21.16
N THR A 429 -5.59 -3.28 -20.77
CA THR A 429 -6.64 -3.97 -21.53
C THR A 429 -7.99 -3.47 -21.05
N VAL A 430 -8.76 -2.82 -21.93
CA VAL A 430 -10.13 -2.38 -21.61
C VAL A 430 -11.12 -3.20 -22.40
N THR A 431 -12.14 -3.72 -21.73
CA THR A 431 -13.27 -4.45 -22.35
C THR A 431 -14.59 -3.87 -21.88
N SER A 432 -15.68 -4.13 -22.61
CA SER A 432 -17.03 -3.76 -22.16
C SER A 432 -18.07 -4.83 -22.51
N ASP A 433 -19.21 -4.79 -21.83
CA ASP A 433 -20.38 -5.63 -22.12
C ASP A 433 -21.20 -5.15 -23.34
N VAL A 434 -20.71 -4.12 -24.03
CA VAL A 434 -21.24 -3.61 -25.29
C VAL A 434 -20.21 -3.90 -26.40
N ALA A 435 -20.67 -4.40 -27.54
CA ALA A 435 -19.77 -4.78 -28.63
C ALA A 435 -19.12 -3.56 -29.29
N THR A 436 -17.90 -3.75 -29.80
CA THR A 436 -17.28 -2.85 -30.77
C THR A 436 -18.15 -2.83 -32.03
N THR A 437 -18.95 -1.80 -32.19
CA THR A 437 -19.51 -1.44 -33.50
C THR A 437 -19.00 -0.05 -33.86
N GLY A 438 -18.76 0.15 -35.15
CA GLY A 438 -18.02 1.31 -35.69
C GLY A 438 -18.58 2.68 -35.26
N PRO A 439 -17.87 3.76 -35.64
CA PRO A 439 -18.02 5.07 -35.03
C PRO A 439 -19.47 5.56 -35.00
N GLY A 440 -19.94 5.93 -33.80
CA GLY A 440 -21.16 6.72 -33.59
C GLY A 440 -22.46 5.95 -33.27
N ARG A 441 -22.52 4.62 -33.34
CA ARG A 441 -23.79 3.88 -33.10
C ARG A 441 -24.04 3.50 -31.63
N VAL A 442 -23.02 3.08 -30.89
CA VAL A 442 -23.22 2.53 -29.53
C VAL A 442 -23.60 3.60 -28.52
N LEU A 443 -22.94 4.76 -28.56
CA LEU A 443 -23.25 5.84 -27.64
C LEU A 443 -24.68 6.34 -27.87
N ALA A 444 -25.11 6.51 -29.14
CA ALA A 444 -26.47 6.87 -29.55
C ALA A 444 -27.57 6.01 -28.89
N GLU A 445 -27.35 4.69 -28.79
CA GLU A 445 -28.27 3.73 -28.18
C GLU A 445 -28.26 3.77 -26.64
N LEU A 446 -27.15 4.23 -26.04
CA LEU A 446 -26.99 4.38 -24.59
C LEU A 446 -27.49 5.74 -24.07
N TYR A 447 -27.79 6.72 -24.93
CA TYR A 447 -28.15 8.08 -24.54
C TYR A 447 -29.33 8.10 -23.55
N GLY A 448 -30.43 7.37 -23.80
CA GLY A 448 -31.64 7.47 -22.98
C GLY A 448 -31.44 7.16 -21.47
N PRO A 449 -30.89 5.98 -21.11
CA PRO A 449 -30.69 5.61 -19.70
C PRO A 449 -29.53 6.34 -19.00
N TRP A 450 -28.50 6.76 -19.75
CA TRP A 450 -27.29 7.37 -19.19
C TRP A 450 -27.39 8.88 -19.04
N THR A 451 -27.96 9.62 -20.01
CA THR A 451 -28.14 11.08 -19.88
C THR A 451 -29.09 11.45 -18.75
N ALA A 452 -30.16 10.68 -18.56
CA ALA A 452 -31.10 10.89 -17.45
C ALA A 452 -30.43 10.89 -16.07
N ARG A 453 -29.33 10.14 -15.89
CA ARG A 453 -28.54 10.10 -14.64
C ARG A 453 -27.50 11.21 -14.54
N PHE A 454 -27.05 11.80 -15.66
CA PHE A 454 -26.13 12.94 -15.65
C PHE A 454 -26.78 14.28 -15.27
N HIS A 455 -28.12 14.33 -15.27
CA HIS A 455 -28.93 15.49 -14.90
C HIS A 455 -29.29 15.56 -13.40
N THR A 456 -29.07 14.51 -12.61
CA THR A 456 -29.57 14.41 -11.22
C THR A 456 -28.52 14.57 -10.11
N ASP A 457 -27.24 14.77 -10.43
CA ASP A 457 -26.15 15.07 -9.48
C ASP A 457 -25.50 16.43 -9.80
#